data_AF-A0A937PGJ4-F1
#
_entry.id   AF-A0A937PGJ4-F1
#
_cell.length_a   1.000
_cell.length_b   1.000
_cell.length_c   1.000
_cell.angle_alpha   90.00
_cell.angle_beta   90.00
_cell.angle_gamma   90.00
#
_symmetry.space_group_name_H-M   'P 1'
#
loop_
_entity.id
_entity.type
_entity.pdbx_description
1 polymer ?
#
loop_
_entity_poly.entity_id
_entity_poly.type
_entity_poly.pdbx_seq_one_letter_code
_entity_poly.pdbx_strand_id
1 'polypeptide(L)'
;MPKVYSKEIKQEARNLRNRGCSLGEISLKMSIPKNTLSGWVRDIQLTKSQRKRIKEKEITCAAMGRSLAVKVNRIKIEKWKQEIRNKVRGFSKLPFQNKKMAKLICGIMYLCEGQKYPASRYLSFSNTDPKAIHIFLSLLKKGFLIRENKLRCHIGYRWDQDFNKLRLFWSNVTHIAEHQFFKSSPDKRTRGKPTRKLNYKGVCSIIYYDTNIQMELQSIGEAIMDGGPCLKIRDTEARRRIR
;
A
#
# COMPACT_ATOMS: atom_id res chain seq x y z
N MET A 1 42.01 29.09 -9.71
CA MET A 1 41.99 30.22 -10.67
C MET A 1 40.79 30.07 -11.59
N PRO A 2 40.02 31.13 -11.88
CA PRO A 2 38.92 31.05 -12.85
C PRO A 2 39.46 30.66 -14.23
N LYS A 3 38.84 29.69 -14.88
CA LYS A 3 39.22 29.25 -16.24
C LYS A 3 39.00 30.41 -17.20
N VAL A 4 40.09 30.94 -17.77
CA VAL A 4 40.04 32.05 -18.73
C VAL A 4 39.82 31.45 -20.12
N TYR A 5 38.81 31.94 -20.82
CA TYR A 5 38.48 31.52 -22.18
C TYR A 5 38.97 32.56 -23.18
N SER A 6 39.56 32.11 -24.28
CA SER A 6 40.09 32.97 -25.33
C SER A 6 38.97 33.74 -26.06
N LYS A 7 39.33 34.81 -26.77
CA LYS A 7 38.36 35.63 -27.51
C LYS A 7 37.67 34.83 -28.62
N GLU A 8 38.40 33.93 -29.26
CA GLU A 8 37.93 33.07 -30.35
C GLU A 8 36.82 32.14 -29.87
N ILE A 9 37.00 31.52 -28.69
CA ILE A 9 36.00 30.66 -28.05
C ILE A 9 34.73 31.45 -27.71
N LYS A 10 34.87 32.67 -27.18
CA LYS A 10 33.71 33.54 -26.89
C LYS A 10 32.96 33.90 -28.18
N GLN A 11 33.69 34.21 -29.25
CA GLN A 11 33.10 34.55 -30.54
C GLN A 11 32.36 33.36 -31.16
N GLU A 12 32.93 32.16 -31.08
CA GLU A 12 32.26 30.95 -31.54
C GLU A 12 30.95 30.68 -30.78
N ALA A 13 30.94 30.83 -29.45
CA ALA A 13 29.72 30.71 -28.64
C ALA A 13 28.64 31.72 -29.06
N ARG A 14 29.03 32.96 -29.35
CA ARG A 14 28.12 34.01 -29.87
C ARG A 14 27.58 33.66 -31.25
N ASN A 15 28.42 33.15 -32.15
CA ASN A 15 28.01 32.70 -33.48
C ASN A 15 26.98 31.56 -33.39
N LEU A 16 27.18 30.58 -32.51
CA LEU A 16 26.22 29.50 -32.28
C LEU A 16 24.90 30.02 -31.70
N ARG A 17 24.95 31.00 -30.79
CA ARG A 17 23.74 31.63 -30.26
C ARG A 17 22.97 32.39 -31.34
N ASN A 18 23.64 33.15 -32.19
CA ASN A 18 23.03 33.88 -33.33
C ASN A 18 22.36 32.93 -34.32
N ARG A 19 22.91 31.73 -34.53
CA ARG A 19 22.28 30.65 -35.32
C ARG A 19 21.06 30.03 -34.63
N GLY A 20 20.76 30.43 -33.39
CA GLY A 20 19.58 30.01 -32.65
C GLY A 20 19.80 28.84 -31.71
N CYS A 21 21.05 28.45 -31.42
CA CYS A 21 21.33 27.38 -30.46
C CYS A 21 20.95 27.78 -29.01
N SER A 22 20.42 26.84 -28.24
CA SER A 22 20.17 27.02 -26.80
C SER A 22 21.48 27.00 -26.01
N LEU A 23 21.50 27.57 -24.81
CA LEU A 23 22.67 27.49 -23.94
C LEU A 23 23.07 26.03 -23.62
N GLY A 24 22.11 25.10 -23.60
CA GLY A 24 22.40 23.68 -23.44
C GLY A 24 23.06 23.05 -24.67
N GLU A 25 22.65 23.43 -25.87
CA GLU A 25 23.27 22.96 -27.12
C GLU A 25 24.71 23.48 -27.24
N ILE A 26 24.94 24.76 -26.92
CA ILE A 26 26.28 25.37 -26.92
C ILE A 26 27.16 24.74 -25.84
N SER A 27 26.61 24.56 -24.64
CA SER A 27 27.32 23.93 -23.51
C SER A 27 27.77 22.51 -23.84
N LEU A 28 26.91 21.70 -24.47
CA LEU A 28 27.23 20.34 -24.89
C LEU A 28 28.26 20.32 -26.02
N LYS A 29 28.15 21.23 -26.99
CA LYS A 29 29.06 21.28 -28.15
C LYS A 29 30.48 21.74 -27.78
N MET A 30 30.60 22.71 -26.89
CA MET A 30 31.88 23.35 -26.53
C MET A 30 32.45 22.88 -25.19
N SER A 31 31.71 22.05 -24.45
CA SER A 31 32.07 21.62 -23.08
C SER A 31 32.29 22.81 -22.12
N ILE A 32 31.48 23.86 -22.25
CA ILE A 32 31.54 25.08 -21.41
C ILE A 32 30.29 25.13 -20.51
N PRO A 33 30.41 25.44 -19.20
CA PRO A 33 29.26 25.58 -18.32
C PRO A 33 28.25 26.64 -18.79
N LYS A 34 26.95 26.34 -18.68
CA LYS A 34 25.86 27.26 -19.06
C LYS A 34 25.95 28.63 -18.37
N ASN A 35 26.36 28.64 -17.09
CA ASN A 35 26.51 29.88 -16.31
C ASN A 35 27.55 30.82 -16.93
N THR A 36 28.65 30.26 -17.45
CA THR A 36 29.68 31.03 -18.16
C THR A 36 29.17 31.56 -19.49
N LEU A 37 28.50 30.71 -20.29
CA LEU A 37 27.94 31.10 -21.60
C LEU A 37 26.89 32.21 -21.48
N SER A 38 26.04 32.15 -20.44
CA SER A 38 25.00 33.15 -20.16
C SER A 38 25.55 34.58 -20.09
N GLY A 39 26.75 34.75 -19.54
CA GLY A 39 27.42 36.06 -19.50
C GLY A 39 27.85 36.57 -20.87
N TRP A 40 28.21 35.70 -21.82
CA TRP A 40 28.76 36.10 -23.12
C TRP A 40 27.72 36.35 -24.20
N VAL A 41 26.49 35.86 -24.01
CA VAL A 41 25.45 35.91 -25.05
C VAL A 41 24.17 36.60 -24.60
N ARG A 42 24.20 37.30 -23.45
CA ARG A 42 23.02 37.91 -22.82
C ARG A 42 22.37 38.97 -23.69
N ASP A 43 23.18 39.70 -24.45
CA ASP A 43 22.80 40.77 -25.36
C ASP A 43 22.18 40.27 -26.68
N ILE A 44 22.32 38.98 -26.99
CA ILE A 44 21.83 38.41 -28.26
C ILE A 44 20.32 38.15 -28.20
N GLN A 45 19.56 38.92 -28.98
CA GLN A 45 18.12 38.75 -29.16
C GLN A 45 17.82 37.63 -30.17
N LEU A 46 17.21 36.54 -29.68
CA LEU A 46 16.72 35.47 -30.56
C LEU A 46 15.45 35.88 -31.31
N THR A 47 15.35 35.45 -32.57
CA THR A 47 14.14 35.60 -33.39
C THR A 47 12.97 34.78 -32.85
N LYS A 48 11.73 35.14 -33.26
CA LYS A 48 10.51 34.43 -32.85
C LYS A 48 10.55 32.92 -33.19
N SER A 49 11.05 32.57 -34.38
CA SER A 49 11.18 31.18 -34.84
C SER A 49 12.20 30.39 -34.01
N GLN A 50 13.36 30.98 -33.71
CA GLN A 50 14.38 30.35 -32.86
C GLN A 50 13.88 30.13 -31.44
N ARG A 51 13.18 31.11 -30.84
CA ARG A 51 12.57 30.95 -29.50
C ARG A 51 11.53 29.84 -29.49
N LYS A 52 10.67 29.78 -30.52
CA LYS A 52 9.66 28.72 -30.67
C LYS A 52 10.30 27.33 -30.74
N ARG A 53 11.32 27.14 -31.59
CA ARG A 53 12.07 25.88 -31.70
C ARG A 53 12.66 25.42 -30.37
N ILE A 54 13.31 26.34 -29.64
CA ILE A 54 13.91 26.01 -28.33
C ILE A 54 12.82 25.58 -27.34
N LYS A 55 11.71 26.32 -27.26
CA LYS A 55 10.59 26.01 -26.37
C LYS A 55 9.95 24.66 -26.70
N GLU A 56 9.72 24.36 -27.98
CA GLU A 56 9.18 23.07 -28.42
C GLU A 56 10.13 21.92 -28.04
N LYS A 57 11.44 22.09 -28.27
CA LYS A 57 12.44 21.12 -27.85
C LYS A 57 12.45 20.90 -26.34
N GLU A 58 12.38 21.97 -25.54
CA GLU A 58 12.30 21.88 -24.08
C GLU A 58 11.07 21.11 -23.62
N ILE A 59 9.90 21.37 -24.22
CA ILE A 59 8.64 20.65 -23.91
C ILE A 59 8.80 19.16 -24.23
N THR A 60 9.30 18.82 -25.42
CA THR A 60 9.49 17.43 -25.85
C THR A 60 10.50 16.70 -24.97
N CYS A 61 11.66 17.32 -24.69
CA CYS A 61 12.67 16.74 -23.79
C CYS A 61 12.15 16.58 -22.37
N ALA A 62 11.38 17.53 -21.84
CA ALA A 62 10.77 17.42 -20.51
C ALA A 62 9.71 16.31 -20.46
N ALA A 63 8.91 16.13 -21.50
CA ALA A 63 7.96 15.01 -21.59
C ALA A 63 8.68 13.66 -21.59
N MET A 64 9.73 13.50 -22.41
CA MET A 64 10.57 12.30 -22.43
C MET A 64 11.24 12.07 -21.07
N GLY A 65 11.85 13.10 -20.49
CA GLY A 65 12.52 13.03 -19.17
C GLY A 65 11.57 12.62 -18.05
N ARG A 66 10.33 13.14 -18.04
CA ARG A 66 9.29 12.71 -17.10
C ARG A 66 8.98 11.22 -17.23
N SER A 67 8.81 10.73 -18.45
CA SER A 67 8.52 9.31 -18.69
C SER A 67 9.66 8.40 -18.21
N LEU A 68 10.91 8.81 -18.41
CA LEU A 68 12.10 8.09 -17.95
C LEU A 68 12.21 8.13 -16.42
N ALA A 69 12.01 9.30 -15.80
CA ALA A 69 12.03 9.46 -14.36
C ALA A 69 10.98 8.58 -13.66
N VAL A 70 9.77 8.48 -14.22
CA VAL A 70 8.73 7.57 -13.72
C VAL A 70 9.21 6.11 -13.78
N LYS A 71 9.83 5.68 -14.88
CA LYS A 71 10.38 4.32 -15.01
C LYS A 71 11.49 4.05 -14.00
N VAL A 72 12.45 4.97 -13.87
CA VAL A 72 13.57 4.85 -12.92
C VAL A 72 13.06 4.80 -11.47
N ASN A 73 12.14 5.70 -11.11
CA ASN A 73 11.52 5.69 -9.78
C ASN A 73 10.75 4.41 -9.52
N ARG A 74 10.03 3.87 -10.51
CA ARG A 74 9.33 2.58 -10.38
C ARG A 74 10.31 1.45 -10.07
N ILE A 75 11.42 1.36 -10.81
CA ILE A 75 12.45 0.34 -10.59
C ILE A 75 13.07 0.50 -9.20
N LYS A 76 13.39 1.73 -8.79
CA LYS A 76 13.94 2.03 -7.47
C LYS A 76 12.98 1.60 -6.34
N ILE A 77 11.70 1.93 -6.47
CA ILE A 77 10.65 1.56 -5.51
C ILE A 77 10.48 0.03 -5.46
N GLU A 78 10.45 -0.66 -6.60
CA GLU A 78 10.30 -2.11 -6.62
C GLU A 78 11.52 -2.83 -6.03
N LYS A 79 12.73 -2.33 -6.28
CA LYS A 79 13.95 -2.83 -5.63
C LYS A 79 13.89 -2.65 -4.12
N TRP A 80 13.55 -1.44 -3.66
CA TRP A 80 13.38 -1.15 -2.23
C TRP A 80 12.32 -2.04 -1.57
N LYS A 81 11.16 -2.23 -2.21
CA LYS A 81 10.13 -3.17 -1.73
C LYS A 81 10.64 -4.60 -1.66
N GLN A 82 11.42 -5.05 -2.64
CA GLN A 82 11.98 -6.39 -2.66
C GLN A 82 12.99 -6.59 -1.53
N GLU A 83 13.85 -5.61 -1.27
CA GLU A 83 14.80 -5.64 -0.16
C GLU A 83 14.07 -5.75 1.19
N ILE A 84 13.01 -4.97 1.40
CA ILE A 84 12.17 -5.09 2.61
C ILE A 84 11.54 -6.48 2.71
N ARG A 85 10.95 -7.00 1.62
CA ARG A 85 10.37 -8.35 1.60
C ARG A 85 11.40 -9.42 1.97
N ASN A 86 12.63 -9.29 1.48
CA ASN A 86 13.72 -10.22 1.81
C ASN A 86 14.10 -10.13 3.29
N LYS A 87 14.21 -8.92 3.86
CA LYS A 87 14.51 -8.71 5.28
C LYS A 87 13.51 -9.39 6.21
N VAL A 88 12.22 -9.39 5.85
CA VAL A 88 11.15 -9.95 6.69
C VAL A 88 10.79 -11.40 6.35
N ARG A 89 11.43 -12.02 5.35
CA ARG A 89 11.04 -13.35 4.85
C ARG A 89 11.02 -14.42 5.94
N GLY A 90 11.95 -14.34 6.90
CA GLY A 90 12.05 -15.26 8.04
C GLY A 90 10.81 -15.27 8.95
N PHE A 91 10.06 -14.16 9.03
CA PHE A 91 8.89 -14.06 9.89
C PHE A 91 7.71 -14.92 9.42
N SER A 92 7.68 -15.34 8.15
CA SER A 92 6.57 -16.10 7.57
C SER A 92 6.28 -17.42 8.30
N LYS A 93 7.30 -18.07 8.86
CA LYS A 93 7.17 -19.37 9.55
C LYS A 93 7.05 -19.25 11.06
N LEU A 94 7.53 -18.16 11.66
CA LEU A 94 7.57 -17.98 13.12
C LEU A 94 6.20 -18.22 13.81
N PRO A 95 5.06 -17.73 13.28
CA PRO A 95 3.76 -17.95 13.91
C PRO A 95 3.39 -19.43 14.08
N PHE A 96 3.92 -20.30 13.21
CA PHE A 96 3.53 -21.71 13.14
C PHE A 96 4.54 -22.66 13.81
N GLN A 97 5.70 -22.16 14.23
CA GLN A 97 6.73 -22.96 14.91
C GLN A 97 6.30 -23.38 16.32
N ASN A 98 5.53 -22.54 17.03
CA ASN A 98 5.11 -22.79 18.40
C ASN A 98 3.59 -22.54 18.55
N LYS A 99 2.89 -23.47 19.21
CA LYS A 99 1.46 -23.34 19.53
C LYS A 99 1.14 -22.07 20.33
N LYS A 100 1.96 -21.69 21.30
CA LYS A 100 1.79 -20.44 22.08
C LYS A 100 1.91 -19.20 21.19
N MET A 101 2.85 -19.20 20.24
CA MET A 101 3.01 -18.10 19.27
C MET A 101 1.81 -18.00 18.32
N ALA A 102 1.31 -19.15 17.84
CA ALA A 102 0.10 -19.19 17.03
C ALA A 102 -1.12 -18.63 17.79
N LYS A 103 -1.31 -19.04 19.05
CA LYS A 103 -2.37 -18.49 19.92
C LYS A 103 -2.23 -16.99 20.11
N LEU A 104 -1.01 -16.51 20.42
CA LEU A 104 -0.74 -15.09 20.62
C LEU A 104 -1.14 -14.26 19.39
N ILE A 105 -0.66 -14.65 18.20
CA ILE A 105 -0.93 -13.91 16.96
C ILE A 105 -2.41 -14.03 16.57
N CYS A 106 -3.03 -15.20 16.76
CA CYS A 106 -4.47 -15.38 16.55
C CYS A 106 -5.29 -14.44 17.46
N GLY A 107 -4.92 -14.34 18.75
CA GLY A 107 -5.54 -13.44 19.71
C GLY A 107 -5.37 -11.96 19.33
N ILE A 108 -4.18 -11.54 18.90
CA ILE A 108 -3.95 -10.17 18.40
C ILE A 108 -4.81 -9.87 17.18
N MET A 109 -4.88 -10.79 16.21
CA MET A 109 -5.75 -10.62 15.04
C MET A 109 -7.22 -10.51 15.45
N TYR A 110 -7.65 -11.34 16.42
CA TYR A 110 -9.01 -11.32 16.95
C TYR A 110 -9.32 -10.03 17.71
N LEU A 111 -8.35 -9.48 18.45
CA LEU A 111 -8.51 -8.19 19.13
C LEU A 111 -8.81 -7.05 18.15
N CYS A 112 -8.20 -7.09 16.96
CA CYS A 112 -8.36 -6.05 15.94
C CYS A 112 -9.65 -6.18 15.09
N GLU A 113 -10.05 -7.41 14.74
CA GLU A 113 -11.08 -7.66 13.70
C GLU A 113 -12.18 -8.65 14.16
N GLY A 114 -12.07 -9.20 15.36
CA GLY A 114 -13.00 -10.16 15.93
C GLY A 114 -14.21 -9.51 16.60
N GLN A 115 -15.33 -10.23 16.63
CA GLN A 115 -16.51 -9.83 17.40
C GLN A 115 -16.27 -10.06 18.90
N LYS A 116 -16.54 -9.03 19.70
CA LYS A 116 -16.22 -9.06 21.14
C LYS A 116 -17.37 -9.62 21.95
N TYR A 117 -17.04 -10.37 22.99
CA TYR A 117 -17.97 -10.69 24.06
C TYR A 117 -18.28 -9.40 24.86
N PRO A 118 -19.52 -9.20 25.35
CA PRO A 118 -20.71 -10.06 25.23
C PRO A 118 -21.55 -9.83 23.97
N ALA A 119 -21.15 -8.93 23.06
CA ALA A 119 -21.94 -8.61 21.86
C ALA A 119 -22.15 -9.84 20.95
N SER A 120 -21.23 -10.80 20.96
CA SER A 120 -21.44 -12.16 20.48
C SER A 120 -21.07 -13.21 21.53
N ARG A 121 -21.70 -14.38 21.47
CA ARG A 121 -21.38 -15.58 22.29
C ARG A 121 -20.85 -16.73 21.41
N TYR A 122 -20.11 -16.36 20.39
CA TYR A 122 -19.43 -17.25 19.45
C TYR A 122 -18.27 -16.49 18.81
N LEU A 123 -17.25 -17.23 18.39
CA LEU A 123 -16.13 -16.69 17.65
C LEU A 123 -16.63 -16.22 16.29
N SER A 124 -16.41 -14.94 15.98
CA SER A 124 -16.59 -14.42 14.62
C SER A 124 -15.44 -13.52 14.23
N PHE A 125 -14.81 -13.82 13.11
CA PHE A 125 -13.72 -13.04 12.54
C PHE A 125 -14.06 -12.70 11.10
N SER A 126 -14.08 -11.41 10.76
CA SER A 126 -14.53 -10.94 9.45
C SER A 126 -13.46 -10.12 8.74
N ASN A 127 -13.25 -10.37 7.45
CA ASN A 127 -12.33 -9.55 6.66
C ASN A 127 -12.67 -9.59 5.16
N THR A 128 -12.19 -8.58 4.43
CA THR A 128 -12.30 -8.54 2.95
C THR A 128 -11.06 -9.10 2.25
N ASP A 129 -9.93 -9.21 2.95
CA ASP A 129 -8.69 -9.80 2.43
C ASP A 129 -8.71 -11.33 2.62
N PRO A 130 -8.67 -12.11 1.52
CA PRO A 130 -8.57 -13.57 1.58
C PRO A 130 -7.38 -14.09 2.37
N LYS A 131 -6.23 -13.38 2.33
CA LYS A 131 -5.02 -13.78 3.06
C LYS A 131 -5.20 -13.62 4.56
N ALA A 132 -5.90 -12.59 5.00
CA ALA A 132 -6.20 -12.36 6.42
C ALA A 132 -7.13 -13.46 6.98
N ILE A 133 -8.14 -13.87 6.22
CA ILE A 133 -9.02 -14.99 6.59
C ILE A 133 -8.24 -16.31 6.63
N HIS A 134 -7.44 -16.57 5.60
CA HIS A 134 -6.67 -17.82 5.50
C HIS A 134 -5.64 -17.95 6.63
N ILE A 135 -4.90 -16.88 6.95
CA ILE A 135 -3.93 -16.89 8.04
C ILE A 135 -4.63 -17.03 9.40
N PHE A 136 -5.77 -16.36 9.61
CA PHE A 136 -6.55 -16.50 10.83
C PHE A 136 -7.00 -17.95 11.05
N LEU A 137 -7.58 -18.60 10.03
CA LEU A 137 -7.96 -20.02 10.10
C LEU A 137 -6.77 -20.94 10.38
N SER A 138 -5.63 -20.68 9.73
CA SER A 138 -4.42 -21.47 9.92
C SER A 138 -3.88 -21.36 11.35
N LEU A 139 -3.87 -20.14 11.90
CA LEU A 139 -3.45 -19.87 13.28
C LEU A 139 -4.45 -20.45 14.29
N LEU A 140 -5.75 -20.37 14.00
CA LEU A 140 -6.80 -20.94 14.84
C LEU A 140 -6.63 -22.47 14.92
N LYS A 141 -6.45 -23.16 13.79
CA LYS A 141 -6.18 -24.60 13.73
C LYS A 141 -4.89 -25.00 14.45
N LYS A 142 -3.84 -24.17 14.38
CA LYS A 142 -2.56 -24.43 15.04
C LYS A 142 -2.63 -24.18 16.55
N GLY A 143 -3.32 -23.11 16.97
CA GLY A 143 -3.41 -22.66 18.35
C GLY A 143 -4.42 -23.44 19.17
N PHE A 144 -5.54 -23.83 18.58
CA PHE A 144 -6.72 -24.35 19.29
C PHE A 144 -7.18 -25.69 18.71
N LEU A 145 -7.77 -26.52 19.55
CA LEU A 145 -8.40 -27.76 19.11
C LEU A 145 -9.81 -27.43 18.58
N ILE A 146 -9.94 -27.35 17.26
CA ILE A 146 -11.22 -27.05 16.60
C ILE A 146 -11.71 -28.25 15.78
N ARG A 147 -13.03 -28.36 15.61
CA ARG A 147 -13.64 -29.34 14.71
C ARG A 147 -14.05 -28.65 13.41
N GLU A 148 -13.51 -29.08 12.27
CA GLU A 148 -13.74 -28.39 10.98
C GLU A 148 -15.22 -28.37 10.57
N ASN A 149 -15.97 -29.41 10.91
CA ASN A 149 -17.42 -29.49 10.67
C ASN A 149 -18.25 -28.48 11.48
N LYS A 150 -17.68 -27.85 12.53
CA LYS A 150 -18.33 -26.77 13.30
C LYS A 150 -18.08 -25.39 12.70
N LEU A 151 -17.11 -25.23 11.79
CA LEU A 151 -16.87 -23.96 11.12
C LEU A 151 -18.08 -23.59 10.26
N ARG A 152 -18.40 -22.30 10.22
CA ARG A 152 -19.40 -21.73 9.32
C ARG A 152 -18.80 -20.51 8.65
N CYS A 153 -19.33 -20.19 7.47
CA CYS A 153 -18.95 -18.98 6.76
C CYS A 153 -20.19 -18.17 6.43
N HIS A 154 -20.14 -16.86 6.66
CA HIS A 154 -21.13 -15.91 6.18
C HIS A 154 -20.44 -14.94 5.21
N ILE A 155 -21.08 -14.66 4.07
CA ILE A 155 -20.56 -13.71 3.08
C ILE A 155 -21.49 -12.50 3.04
N GLY A 156 -20.97 -11.33 3.40
CA GLY A 156 -21.60 -10.05 3.11
C GLY A 156 -21.18 -9.57 1.72
N TYR A 157 -22.14 -9.38 0.81
CA TYR A 157 -21.85 -8.99 -0.57
C TYR A 157 -22.78 -7.89 -1.08
N ARG A 158 -22.35 -7.18 -2.11
CA ARG A 158 -23.07 -6.05 -2.71
C ARG A 158 -24.12 -6.53 -3.70
N TRP A 159 -25.07 -5.64 -4.01
CA TRP A 159 -26.21 -5.90 -4.89
C TRP A 159 -25.84 -6.39 -6.29
N ASP A 160 -24.71 -5.92 -6.82
CA ASP A 160 -24.21 -6.27 -8.14
C ASP A 160 -23.30 -7.51 -8.15
N GLN A 161 -23.18 -8.23 -7.03
CA GLN A 161 -22.33 -9.41 -6.92
C GLN A 161 -23.14 -10.72 -6.91
N ASP A 162 -22.53 -11.77 -7.45
CA ASP A 162 -23.08 -13.12 -7.52
C ASP A 162 -22.65 -13.95 -6.29
N PHE A 163 -23.61 -14.34 -5.47
CA PHE A 163 -23.37 -15.13 -4.26
C PHE A 163 -22.71 -16.49 -4.54
N ASN A 164 -23.10 -17.21 -5.58
CA ASN A 164 -22.56 -18.54 -5.86
C ASN A 164 -21.08 -18.45 -6.25
N LYS A 165 -20.71 -17.44 -7.06
CA LYS A 165 -19.30 -17.18 -7.40
C LYS A 165 -18.48 -16.81 -6.16
N LEU A 166 -19.05 -16.02 -5.25
CA LEU A 166 -18.39 -15.66 -4.00
C LEU A 166 -18.25 -16.86 -3.06
N ARG A 167 -19.29 -17.70 -2.95
CA ARG A 167 -19.28 -18.92 -2.15
C ARG A 167 -18.19 -19.88 -2.61
N LEU A 168 -18.12 -20.15 -3.92
CA LEU A 168 -17.06 -20.97 -4.50
C LEU A 168 -15.67 -20.38 -4.25
N PHE A 169 -15.50 -19.07 -4.45
CA PHE A 169 -14.24 -18.38 -4.18
C PHE A 169 -13.80 -18.55 -2.72
N TRP A 170 -14.69 -18.28 -1.76
CA TRP A 170 -14.36 -18.35 -0.34
C TRP A 170 -14.20 -19.78 0.15
N SER A 171 -14.94 -20.74 -0.40
CA SER A 171 -14.72 -22.18 -0.18
C SER A 171 -13.29 -22.57 -0.54
N ASN A 172 -12.79 -22.12 -1.70
CA ASN A 172 -11.42 -22.39 -2.13
C ASN A 172 -10.36 -21.73 -1.23
N VAL A 173 -10.62 -20.52 -0.72
CA VAL A 173 -9.69 -19.79 0.17
C VAL A 173 -9.63 -20.41 1.57
N THR A 174 -10.78 -20.83 2.10
CA THR A 174 -10.96 -21.24 3.49
C THR A 174 -10.85 -22.75 3.69
N HIS A 175 -11.00 -23.53 2.62
CA HIS A 175 -11.21 -24.98 2.65
C HIS A 175 -12.42 -25.42 3.49
N ILE A 176 -13.38 -24.52 3.72
CA ILE A 176 -14.68 -24.84 4.33
C ILE A 176 -15.62 -25.28 3.21
N ALA A 177 -16.35 -26.38 3.40
CA ALA A 177 -17.26 -26.88 2.37
C ALA A 177 -18.44 -25.92 2.14
N GLU A 178 -18.92 -25.82 0.89
CA GLU A 178 -19.99 -24.88 0.51
C GLU A 178 -21.28 -25.04 1.33
N HIS A 179 -21.60 -26.26 1.78
CA HIS A 179 -22.78 -26.52 2.61
C HIS A 179 -22.68 -25.92 4.03
N GLN A 180 -21.47 -25.53 4.47
CA GLN A 180 -21.23 -24.82 5.73
C GLN A 180 -21.33 -23.28 5.57
N PHE A 181 -21.68 -22.78 4.39
CA PHE A 181 -21.92 -21.37 4.15
C PHE A 181 -23.38 -21.02 4.39
N PHE A 182 -23.61 -20.00 5.22
CA PHE A 182 -24.95 -19.44 5.39
C PHE A 182 -25.44 -18.80 4.10
N LYS A 183 -26.72 -19.00 3.78
CA LYS A 183 -27.39 -18.20 2.75
C LYS A 183 -27.40 -16.75 3.22
N SER A 184 -27.03 -15.83 2.34
CA SER A 184 -27.10 -14.39 2.59
C SER A 184 -27.72 -13.67 1.41
N SER A 185 -28.37 -12.55 1.68
CA SER A 185 -28.90 -11.64 0.68
C SER A 185 -27.91 -10.51 0.40
N PRO A 186 -27.92 -9.93 -0.81
CA PRO A 186 -27.06 -8.78 -1.08
C PRO A 186 -27.45 -7.58 -0.21
N ASP A 187 -26.47 -6.71 0.08
CA ASP A 187 -26.71 -5.47 0.80
C ASP A 187 -27.61 -4.52 -0.01
N LYS A 188 -28.87 -4.40 0.41
CA LYS A 188 -29.90 -3.57 -0.23
C LYS A 188 -29.48 -2.10 -0.39
N ARG A 189 -28.62 -1.57 0.51
CA ARG A 189 -28.14 -0.17 0.45
C ARG A 189 -27.20 0.10 -0.73
N THR A 190 -26.72 -0.97 -1.36
CA THR A 190 -25.78 -0.91 -2.51
C THR A 190 -26.48 -1.05 -3.86
N ARG A 191 -27.81 -1.17 -3.88
CA ARG A 191 -28.61 -1.16 -5.11
C ARG A 191 -28.35 0.12 -5.91
N GLY A 192 -28.08 -0.02 -7.20
CA GLY A 192 -27.73 1.09 -8.10
C GLY A 192 -26.33 1.68 -7.89
N LYS A 193 -25.50 1.12 -7.01
CA LYS A 193 -24.14 1.60 -6.73
C LYS A 193 -23.11 0.55 -7.16
N PRO A 194 -22.53 0.65 -8.37
CA PRO A 194 -21.62 -0.36 -8.89
C PRO A 194 -20.34 -0.48 -8.06
N THR A 195 -19.86 -1.71 -7.93
CA THR A 195 -18.62 -2.05 -7.24
C THR A 195 -17.43 -1.58 -8.06
N ARG A 196 -16.74 -0.53 -7.59
CA ARG A 196 -15.58 0.04 -8.29
C ARG A 196 -14.32 -0.81 -8.21
N LYS A 197 -14.19 -1.64 -7.16
CA LYS A 197 -13.03 -2.51 -6.94
C LYS A 197 -13.26 -3.84 -7.65
N LEU A 198 -12.63 -4.02 -8.82
CA LEU A 198 -12.78 -5.21 -9.68
C LEU A 198 -12.61 -6.54 -8.95
N ASN A 199 -11.65 -6.60 -8.02
CA ASN A 199 -11.32 -7.81 -7.25
C ASN A 199 -11.95 -7.83 -5.85
N TYR A 200 -13.01 -7.07 -5.61
CA TYR A 200 -13.73 -7.13 -4.34
C TYR A 200 -14.54 -8.43 -4.27
N LYS A 201 -14.32 -9.23 -3.22
CA LYS A 201 -14.96 -10.55 -3.03
C LYS A 201 -15.96 -10.55 -1.88
N GLY A 202 -16.52 -9.38 -1.54
CA GLY A 202 -17.35 -9.25 -0.36
C GLY A 202 -16.54 -9.30 0.94
N VAL A 203 -17.25 -9.38 2.06
CA VAL A 203 -16.70 -9.61 3.40
C VAL A 203 -16.98 -11.06 3.76
N CYS A 204 -15.94 -11.81 4.12
CA CYS A 204 -16.06 -13.16 4.62
C CYS A 204 -15.98 -13.14 6.14
N SER A 205 -16.95 -13.77 6.80
CA SER A 205 -17.02 -13.94 8.25
C SER A 205 -16.89 -15.41 8.59
N ILE A 206 -15.79 -15.79 9.23
CA ILE A 206 -15.60 -17.11 9.83
C ILE A 206 -16.33 -17.14 11.16
N ILE A 207 -17.15 -18.17 11.36
CA ILE A 207 -17.97 -18.34 12.56
C ILE A 207 -17.66 -19.71 13.17
N TYR A 208 -17.45 -19.74 14.48
CA TYR A 208 -17.30 -20.99 15.24
C TYR A 208 -18.05 -20.88 16.58
N TYR A 209 -19.06 -21.73 16.76
CA TYR A 209 -19.93 -21.73 17.94
C TYR A 209 -19.23 -22.37 19.14
N ASP A 210 -18.36 -21.60 19.77
CA ASP A 210 -17.64 -21.94 20.99
C ASP A 210 -17.24 -20.67 21.74
N THR A 211 -17.94 -20.36 22.82
CA THR A 211 -17.70 -19.18 23.64
C THR A 211 -16.34 -19.25 24.35
N ASN A 212 -15.85 -20.46 24.67
CA ASN A 212 -14.57 -20.61 25.38
C ASN A 212 -13.41 -20.16 24.49
N ILE A 213 -13.42 -20.54 23.21
CA ILE A 213 -12.39 -20.09 22.26
C ILE A 213 -12.49 -18.57 22.03
N GLN A 214 -13.70 -18.02 21.93
CA GLN A 214 -13.89 -16.56 21.83
C GLN A 214 -13.28 -15.83 23.03
N MET A 215 -13.64 -16.26 24.25
CA MET A 215 -13.15 -15.67 25.50
C MET A 215 -11.63 -15.80 25.59
N GLU A 216 -11.06 -16.96 25.28
CA GLU A 216 -9.61 -17.17 25.31
C GLU A 216 -8.89 -16.24 24.32
N LEU A 217 -9.39 -16.08 23.09
CA LEU A 217 -8.80 -15.17 22.10
C LEU A 217 -8.88 -13.70 22.55
N GLN A 218 -10.03 -13.28 23.08
CA GLN A 218 -10.23 -11.92 23.56
C GLN A 218 -9.32 -11.62 24.77
N SER A 219 -9.26 -12.53 25.74
CA SER A 219 -8.43 -12.38 26.93
C SER A 219 -6.92 -12.41 26.62
N ILE A 220 -6.48 -13.12 25.57
CA ILE A 220 -5.10 -13.00 25.08
C ILE A 220 -4.82 -11.55 24.64
N GLY A 221 -5.73 -10.93 23.89
CA GLY A 221 -5.60 -9.55 23.45
C GLY A 221 -5.56 -8.56 24.62
N GLU A 222 -6.46 -8.75 25.59
CA GLU A 222 -6.54 -7.94 26.82
C GLU A 222 -5.26 -8.08 27.66
N ALA A 223 -4.78 -9.30 27.90
CA ALA A 223 -3.56 -9.53 28.66
C ALA A 223 -2.31 -8.84 28.05
N ILE A 224 -2.24 -8.70 26.73
CA ILE A 224 -1.16 -7.96 26.06
C ILE A 224 -1.28 -6.45 26.30
N MET A 225 -2.52 -5.93 26.29
CA MET A 225 -2.78 -4.52 26.57
C MET A 225 -2.49 -4.19 28.04
N ASP A 226 -2.74 -5.11 28.96
CA ASP A 226 -2.54 -4.87 30.39
C ASP A 226 -1.11 -5.14 30.86
N GLY A 227 -0.41 -6.10 30.25
CA GLY A 227 0.91 -6.58 30.70
C GLY A 227 2.13 -5.86 30.10
N GLY A 228 1.95 -5.01 29.07
CA GLY A 228 3.05 -4.31 28.40
C GLY A 228 3.46 -3.01 29.12
N PRO A 229 4.69 -2.50 28.92
CA PRO A 229 5.03 -1.12 29.25
C PRO A 229 4.22 -0.19 28.32
N CYS A 230 2.97 0.06 28.67
CA CYS A 230 2.09 0.93 27.91
C CYS A 230 2.51 2.38 28.14
N LEU A 231 2.47 3.17 27.05
CA LEU A 231 2.59 4.62 27.17
C LEU A 231 1.54 5.09 28.17
N LYS A 232 1.96 5.82 29.21
CA LYS A 232 1.04 6.43 30.17
C LYS A 232 0.01 7.22 29.36
N ILE A 233 -1.26 6.88 29.52
CA ILE A 233 -2.35 7.67 28.95
C ILE A 233 -2.17 9.07 29.50
N ARG A 234 -1.99 10.05 28.60
CA ARG A 234 -1.89 11.45 29.03
C ARG A 234 -3.22 11.82 29.63
N ASP A 235 -3.20 12.13 30.92
CA ASP A 235 -4.38 12.50 31.67
C ASP A 235 -5.01 13.74 31.02
N THR A 236 -6.16 13.55 30.37
CA THR A 236 -6.82 14.63 29.61
C THR A 236 -7.68 15.51 30.51
N GLU A 237 -7.85 15.14 31.79
CA GLU A 237 -8.62 15.92 32.76
C GLU A 237 -7.87 17.15 33.29
N ALA A 238 -6.53 17.20 33.18
CA ALA A 238 -5.73 18.34 33.62
C ALA A 238 -5.93 19.63 32.77
N ARG A 239 -6.58 19.55 31.60
CA ARG A 239 -6.85 20.74 30.74
C ARG A 239 -8.22 21.37 30.95
N ARG A 240 -9.09 20.80 31.81
CA ARG A 240 -10.40 21.37 32.13
C ARG A 240 -10.43 22.22 33.40
N ARG A 241 -9.31 22.35 34.13
CA ARG A 241 -9.19 23.16 35.36
C ARG A 241 -8.52 24.53 35.16
N ILE A 242 -8.36 25.00 33.92
CA ILE A 242 -7.88 26.37 33.62
C ILE A 242 -8.87 27.07 32.68
N ARG A 243 -10.14 27.09 33.08
CA ARG A 243 -11.15 28.05 32.60
C ARG A 243 -11.79 28.70 33.80
#